data_AF-A0A1C5N2A2-F1
#
_entry.id   AF-A0A1C5N2A2-F1
#
_cell.length_a   1.000
_cell.length_b   1.000
_cell.length_c   1.000
_cell.angle_alpha   90.00
_cell.angle_beta   90.00
_cell.angle_gamma   90.00
#
_symmetry.space_group_name_H-M   'P 1'
#
loop_
_entity.id
_entity.type
_entity.pdbx_description
1 polymer ?
#
loop_
_entity_poly.entity_id
_entity_poly.type
_entity_poly.pdbx_seq_one_letter_code
_entity_poly.pdbx_strand_id
1 'polypeptide(L)' 'MWNYEKRLQYPVKITQTNPKMAQVIISQFGGPDGELAASMRYLSQRYTMPYKEVTGILTDIGTEESAHTRWK' A
#
# COMPACT_ATOMS: atom_id res chain seq x y z
N MET A 1 15.53 -2.17 6.86
CA MET A 1 15.77 -0.82 6.30
C MET A 1 14.97 -0.72 5.01
N TRP A 2 14.31 0.41 4.74
CA TRP A 2 13.54 0.61 3.52
C TRP A 2 14.46 1.07 2.38
N ASN A 3 14.21 0.56 1.17
CA ASN A 3 14.82 1.08 -0.05
C ASN A 3 13.71 1.51 -1.00
N TYR A 4 13.86 2.68 -1.60
CA TYR A 4 12.88 3.22 -2.53
C TYR A 4 13.38 3.09 -3.97
N GLU A 5 12.58 2.43 -4.80
CA GLU A 5 12.83 2.31 -6.22
C GLU A 5 11.79 3.12 -7.00
N LYS A 6 12.22 3.91 -7.99
CA LYS A 6 11.30 4.75 -8.79
C LYS A 6 10.38 3.96 -9.73
N ARG A 7 10.62 2.67 -9.97
CA ARG A 7 9.74 1.83 -10.79
C ARG A 7 8.46 1.49 -10.01
N LEU A 8 7.34 1.36 -10.72
CA LEU A 8 6.10 0.83 -10.16
C LEU A 8 6.17 -0.71 -10.17
N GLN A 9 5.54 -1.39 -9.21
CA GLN A 9 5.46 -2.86 -9.21
C GLN A 9 4.60 -3.35 -10.38
N TYR A 10 3.58 -2.57 -10.74
CA TYR A 10 2.77 -2.82 -11.92
C TYR A 10 2.70 -1.58 -12.83
N PRO A 11 2.86 -1.74 -14.15
CA PRO A 11 2.81 -0.61 -15.09
C PRO A 11 1.38 -0.05 -15.20
N VAL A 12 1.22 1.24 -14.90
CA VAL A 12 -0.03 1.97 -15.06
C VAL A 12 -0.13 2.53 -16.48
N LYS A 13 -1.26 2.30 -17.15
CA LYS A 13 -1.54 2.80 -18.50
C LYS A 13 -2.87 3.56 -18.50
N ILE A 14 -2.81 4.89 -18.47
CA ILE A 14 -3.98 5.78 -18.55
C ILE A 14 -4.01 6.39 -19.94
N THR A 15 -5.10 6.18 -20.68
CA THR A 15 -5.28 6.69 -22.05
C THR A 15 -6.13 7.94 -22.13
N GLN A 16 -6.96 8.21 -21.11
CA GLN A 16 -7.83 9.39 -21.04
C GLN A 16 -7.95 9.91 -19.61
N THR A 17 -8.14 11.22 -19.46
CA THR A 17 -8.41 11.86 -18.18
C THR A 17 -9.86 11.62 -17.75
N ASN A 18 -10.07 11.07 -16.56
CA ASN A 18 -11.41 10.89 -15.98
C ASN A 18 -11.45 11.31 -14.49
N PRO A 19 -11.86 12.56 -14.19
CA PRO A 19 -11.89 13.09 -12.82
C PRO A 19 -12.85 12.35 -11.89
N LYS A 20 -13.96 11.81 -12.40
CA LYS A 20 -14.94 11.05 -11.60
C LYS A 20 -14.35 9.72 -11.12
N MET A 21 -13.63 9.03 -12.01
CA MET A 21 -12.93 7.80 -11.65
C MET A 21 -11.79 8.09 -10.67
N ALA A 22 -11.04 9.19 -10.86
CA ALA A 22 -9.99 9.60 -9.93
C ALA A 22 -10.54 9.84 -8.51
N GLN A 23 -11.74 10.40 -8.35
CA GLN A 23 -12.38 10.56 -7.03
C GLN A 23 -12.61 9.22 -6.32
N VAL A 24 -13.01 8.18 -7.06
CA VAL A 24 -13.18 6.82 -6.50
C VAL A 24 -11.82 6.19 -6.17
N ILE A 25 -10.81 6.40 -6.99
CA ILE A 25 -9.45 5.89 -6.74
C ILE A 25 -8.84 6.53 -5.47
N ILE A 26 -9.11 7.81 -5.22
CA ILE A 26 -8.63 8.50 -4.01
C ILE A 26 -9.17 7.84 -2.73
N SER A 27 -10.41 7.34 -2.73
CA SER A 27 -10.94 6.63 -1.55
C SER A 27 -10.18 5.33 -1.28
N GLN A 28 -9.63 4.71 -2.31
CA GLN A 28 -8.82 3.51 -2.23
C GLN A 28 -7.34 3.79 -1.88
N PHE A 29 -6.88 5.04 -2.07
CA PHE A 29 -5.57 5.52 -1.66
C PHE A 29 -5.55 5.86 -0.16
N GLY A 30 -6.44 6.77 0.28
CA GLY A 30 -6.41 7.36 1.63
C GLY A 30 -7.69 7.21 2.44
N GLY A 31 -8.67 6.45 1.96
CA GLY A 31 -9.87 6.16 2.73
C GLY A 31 -9.61 5.20 3.92
N PRO A 32 -10.61 5.00 4.78
CA PRO A 32 -10.49 4.17 5.99
C PRO A 32 -10.11 2.72 5.66
N ASP A 33 -10.60 2.20 4.54
CA ASP A 33 -10.28 0.87 4.01
C ASP A 33 -9.30 0.93 2.83
N GLY A 34 -8.55 2.02 2.69
CA GLY A 34 -7.55 2.20 1.63
C GLY A 34 -6.20 1.56 1.94
N GLU A 35 -5.33 1.52 0.93
CA GLU A 35 -4.02 0.85 1.02
C GLU A 35 -3.07 1.52 2.02
N LEU A 36 -3.18 2.84 2.19
CA LEU A 36 -2.44 3.55 3.23
C LEU A 36 -2.84 3.08 4.63
N ALA A 37 -4.14 2.89 4.87
CA ALA A 37 -4.62 2.38 6.15
C ALA A 37 -4.24 0.90 6.36
N ALA A 38 -4.28 0.08 5.30
CA ALA A 38 -3.81 -1.31 5.35
C ALA A 38 -2.31 -1.42 5.68
N SER A 39 -1.45 -0.72 4.92
CA SER A 39 0.00 -0.70 5.15
C SER A 39 0.38 -0.27 6.56
N MET A 40 -0.23 0.81 7.07
CA MET A 40 0.05 1.30 8.43
C MET A 40 -0.43 0.32 9.52
N ARG A 41 -1.55 -0.38 9.30
CA ARG A 41 -2.04 -1.41 10.25
C ARG A 41 -1.06 -2.58 10.34
N TYR A 42 -0.64 -3.16 9.21
CA TYR A 42 0.28 -4.30 9.23
C TYR A 42 1.66 -3.91 9.79
N LEU A 43 2.17 -2.73 9.39
CA LEU A 43 3.45 -2.24 9.90
C LEU A 43 3.43 -1.84 11.38
N SER A 44 2.29 -1.42 11.93
CA SER A 44 2.17 -1.17 13.36
C SER A 44 2.04 -2.47 14.16
N GLN A 45 1.26 -3.43 13.67
CA GLN A 45 1.09 -4.75 14.30
C GLN A 45 2.42 -5.51 14.44
N ARG A 46 3.35 -5.32 13.50
CA ARG A 46 4.66 -6.00 13.55
C ARG A 46 5.46 -5.69 14.82
N TYR A 47 5.27 -4.51 15.43
CA TYR A 47 6.04 -4.09 16.60
C TYR A 47 5.59 -4.76 17.90
N THR A 48 4.34 -5.25 17.94
CA THR A 48 3.75 -5.90 19.11
C THR A 48 3.53 -7.41 18.89
N MET A 49 3.85 -7.93 17.70
CA MET A 49 3.64 -9.33 17.35
C MET A 49 4.61 -10.26 18.10
N PRO A 50 4.10 -11.24 18.88
CA PRO A 50 4.96 -12.13 19.68
C PRO A 50 5.68 -13.21 18.85
N TYR A 51 5.19 -13.55 17.66
CA TYR A 51 5.75 -14.58 16.79
C TYR A 51 6.61 -13.97 15.69
N LYS A 52 7.90 -14.34 15.63
CA LYS A 52 8.88 -13.75 14.71
C LYS A 52 8.54 -14.03 13.23
N GLU A 53 7.98 -15.20 12.96
CA GLU A 53 7.53 -15.63 11.64
C GLU A 53 6.40 -14.71 11.13
N VAL A 54 5.47 -14.37 12.01
CA VAL A 54 4.35 -13.48 11.68
C VAL A 54 4.80 -12.04 11.53
N THR A 55 5.80 -11.59 12.30
CA THR A 55 6.43 -10.27 12.11
C THR A 55 7.05 -10.13 10.72
N GLY A 56 7.65 -11.20 10.19
CA GLY A 56 8.13 -11.27 8.80
C GLY A 56 6.99 -11.06 7.81
N ILE A 57 5.94 -11.87 7.91
CA ILE A 57 4.76 -11.80 7.04
C ILE A 57 4.10 -10.42 7.07
N LEU A 58 3.91 -9.83 8.26
CA LEU A 58 3.35 -8.49 8.41
C LEU A 58 4.23 -7.40 7.78
N THR A 59 5.55 -7.60 7.78
CA THR A 59 6.47 -6.70 7.11
C THR A 59 6.38 -6.84 5.59
N ASP A 60 6.26 -8.06 5.08
CA ASP A 60 6.12 -8.33 3.65
C ASP A 60 4.81 -7.73 3.11
N ILE A 61 3.67 -8.02 3.77
CA ILE A 61 2.35 -7.48 3.40
C ILE A 61 2.35 -5.95 3.53
N GLY A 62 2.82 -5.40 4.65
CA GLY A 62 2.85 -3.94 4.84
C GLY A 62 3.74 -3.21 3.81
N THR A 63 4.78 -3.87 3.32
CA THR A 63 5.64 -3.36 2.23
C THR A 63 4.91 -3.37 0.89
N GLU A 64 4.19 -4.45 0.59
CA GLU A 64 3.37 -4.57 -0.63
C GLU A 64 2.26 -3.51 -0.68
N GLU A 65 1.52 -3.31 0.42
CA GLU A 65 0.45 -2.31 0.48
C GLU A 65 0.97 -0.86 0.35
N SER A 66 2.17 -0.59 0.88
CA SER A 66 2.84 0.70 0.70
C SER A 66 3.14 0.96 -0.78
N ALA A 67 3.40 -0.10 -1.52
CA ALA A 67 3.65 -0.05 -2.94
C ALA A 67 2.32 0.06 -3.72
N HIS A 68 1.24 -0.64 -3.31
CA HIS A 68 -0.12 -0.48 -3.88
C HIS A 68 -0.62 0.96 -3.88
N THR A 69 -0.29 1.70 -2.82
CA THR A 69 -0.60 3.13 -2.71
C THR A 69 -0.02 3.96 -3.86
N ARG A 70 1.04 3.50 -4.53
CA ARG A 70 1.81 4.31 -5.49
C ARG A 70 1.33 4.26 -6.93
N TRP A 71 0.59 3.22 -7.33
CA TRP A 71 0.10 3.04 -8.71
C TRP A 71 -1.42 3.03 -8.82
N LYS A 72 -2.11 3.47 -7.76
CA LYS A 72 -3.50 3.94 -7.85
C LYS A 72 -3.50 5.35 -8.43
#